data_AF-A0A8H9MY62-F1
#
_entry.id   AF-A0A8H9MY62-F1
#
_cell.length_a   1.000
_cell.length_b   1.000
_cell.length_c   1.000
_cell.angle_alpha   90.00
_cell.angle_beta   90.00
_cell.angle_gamma   90.00
#
_symmetry.space_group_name_H-M   'P 1'
#
loop_
_entity.id
_entity.type
_entity.pdbx_description
1 polymer ?
#
loop_
_entity_poly.entity_id
_entity_poly.type
_entity_poly.pdbx_seq_one_letter_code
_entity_poly.pdbx_strand_id
1 'polypeptide(L)'
;MTLISALGPSGFTETNDELHAFAGKVVAKAKETFQQKPILCRLWGFRHDGYEILSCDLFSDDNSLRMPLTIPACHEQNLEDLDEPVVYDMVEALHLASLIIHGLDAHIKTGCHNNEVNELLLARPLKGNETNGKINLWKS
;
A
#
# COMPACT_ATOMS: atom_id res chain seq x y z
N MET A 1 -1.31 20.24 22.28
CA MET A 1 -1.55 18.88 21.75
C MET A 1 -2.29 19.05 20.44
N THR A 2 -1.57 18.93 19.33
CA THR A 2 -2.10 19.23 17.99
C THR A 2 -2.80 17.98 17.49
N LEU A 3 -4.12 18.02 17.29
CA LEU A 3 -4.90 16.93 16.71
C LEU A 3 -4.47 16.77 15.24
N ILE A 4 -3.75 15.69 14.93
CA ILE A 4 -3.23 15.39 13.58
C ILE A 4 -4.32 14.81 12.66
N SER A 5 -5.47 14.38 13.20
CA SER A 5 -6.70 14.12 12.46
C SER A 5 -7.86 14.06 13.45
N ALA A 6 -8.98 14.72 13.15
CA ALA A 6 -10.21 14.67 13.96
C ALA A 6 -11.14 13.51 13.57
N LEU A 7 -10.70 12.65 12.64
CA LEU A 7 -11.47 11.49 12.20
C LEU A 7 -11.20 10.31 13.14
N GLY A 8 -12.25 9.57 13.48
CA GLY A 8 -12.14 8.32 14.26
C GLY A 8 -11.33 7.25 13.51
N PRO A 9 -10.86 6.19 14.20
CA PRO A 9 -10.13 5.11 13.55
C PRO A 9 -10.94 4.51 12.40
N SER A 10 -10.33 4.54 11.21
CA SER A 10 -10.61 3.75 10.01
C SER A 10 -11.99 3.84 9.34
N GLY A 11 -12.96 4.65 9.80
CA GLY A 11 -14.25 4.79 9.12
C GLY A 11 -15.15 3.54 9.10
N PHE A 12 -14.62 2.38 9.50
CA PHE A 12 -15.40 1.17 9.77
C PHE A 12 -16.20 1.35 11.05
N THR A 13 -17.51 1.19 10.94
CA THR A 13 -18.43 1.16 12.09
C THR A 13 -18.25 -0.14 12.90
N GLU A 14 -17.79 -1.22 12.26
CA GLU A 14 -17.66 -2.57 12.78
C GLU A 14 -16.40 -3.25 12.20
N THR A 15 -15.82 -4.21 12.93
CA THR A 15 -14.71 -5.03 12.43
C THR A 15 -15.16 -5.85 11.21
N ASN A 16 -14.44 -5.75 10.09
CA ASN A 16 -14.68 -6.63 8.95
C ASN A 16 -13.96 -7.97 9.17
N ASP A 17 -14.69 -8.96 9.69
CA ASP A 17 -14.16 -10.29 10.00
C ASP A 17 -13.61 -11.03 8.76
N GLU A 18 -14.16 -10.76 7.57
CA GLU A 18 -13.72 -11.39 6.32
C GLU A 18 -12.34 -10.89 5.91
N LEU A 19 -12.08 -9.58 6.01
CA LEU A 19 -10.76 -9.00 5.80
C LEU A 19 -9.73 -9.52 6.80
N HIS A 20 -10.11 -9.64 8.08
CA HIS A 20 -9.25 -10.21 9.10
C HIS A 20 -8.89 -11.68 8.83
N ALA A 21 -9.89 -12.50 8.46
CA ALA A 21 -9.69 -13.89 8.11
C ALA A 21 -8.80 -14.04 6.87
N PHE A 22 -9.02 -13.22 5.84
CA PHE A 22 -8.21 -13.18 4.64
C PHE A 22 -6.77 -12.77 4.93
N ALA A 23 -6.57 -11.68 5.69
CA ALA A 23 -5.24 -11.24 6.13
C ALA A 23 -4.49 -12.36 6.86
N GLY A 24 -5.20 -13.13 7.71
CA GLY A 24 -4.64 -14.30 8.38
C GLY A 24 -4.11 -15.36 7.41
N LYS A 25 -4.81 -15.62 6.30
CA LYS A 25 -4.37 -16.56 5.24
C LYS A 25 -3.12 -16.05 4.54
N VAL A 26 -3.08 -14.76 4.18
CA VAL A 26 -1.91 -14.12 3.55
C VAL A 26 -0.70 -14.18 4.49
N VAL A 27 -0.89 -13.84 5.77
CA VAL A 27 0.16 -13.90 6.80
C VAL A 27 0.71 -15.31 6.97
N ALA A 28 -0.17 -16.31 7.02
CA ALA A 28 0.24 -17.71 7.11
C ALA A 28 1.06 -18.12 5.89
N LYS A 29 0.62 -17.74 4.69
CA LYS A 29 1.32 -18.05 3.44
C LYS A 29 2.69 -17.38 3.37
N ALA A 30 2.77 -16.10 3.74
CA ALA A 30 4.03 -15.38 3.79
C ALA A 30 4.99 -16.01 4.82
N LYS A 31 4.53 -16.36 6.02
CA LYS A 31 5.39 -17.04 7.02
C LYS A 31 5.96 -18.36 6.51
N GLU A 32 5.19 -19.13 5.74
CA GLU A 32 5.66 -20.34 5.05
C GLU A 32 6.71 -20.00 3.98
N THR A 33 6.42 -19.05 3.09
CA THR A 33 7.30 -18.65 1.99
C THR A 33 8.63 -18.09 2.47
N PHE A 34 8.60 -17.17 3.44
CA PHE A 34 9.78 -16.42 3.89
C PHE A 34 10.56 -17.12 5.01
N GLN A 35 10.03 -18.19 5.61
CA GLN A 35 10.73 -19.03 6.61
C GLN A 35 11.43 -18.24 7.72
N GLN A 36 10.74 -17.24 8.30
CA GLN A 36 11.25 -16.31 9.32
C GLN A 36 12.32 -15.30 8.86
N LYS A 37 12.62 -15.20 7.56
CA LYS A 37 13.38 -14.05 7.05
C LYS A 37 12.62 -12.75 7.33
N PRO A 38 13.32 -11.64 7.64
CA PRO A 38 12.70 -10.31 7.67
C PRO A 38 12.00 -10.00 6.35
N ILE A 39 10.82 -9.40 6.45
CA ILE A 39 9.96 -9.10 5.30
C ILE A 39 9.92 -7.58 5.10
N LEU A 40 10.26 -7.16 3.89
CA LEU A 40 10.03 -5.83 3.37
C LEU A 40 8.70 -5.81 2.60
N CYS A 41 7.76 -5.01 3.04
CA CYS A 41 6.57 -4.64 2.29
C CYS A 41 6.86 -3.37 1.47
N ARG A 42 6.69 -3.45 0.16
CA ARG A 42 6.65 -2.28 -0.71
C ARG A 42 5.20 -1.89 -0.94
N LEU A 43 4.83 -0.71 -0.47
CA LEU A 43 3.46 -0.21 -0.48
C LEU A 43 3.33 0.98 -1.44
N TRP A 44 2.54 0.86 -2.50
CA TRP A 44 2.28 2.00 -3.39
C TRP A 44 0.92 1.89 -4.08
N GLY A 45 0.29 3.05 -4.28
CA GLY A 45 -0.93 3.15 -5.06
C GLY A 45 -0.62 3.36 -6.55
N PHE A 46 -1.39 2.75 -7.42
CA PHE A 46 -1.35 3.01 -8.85
C PHE A 46 -2.75 2.89 -9.46
N ARG A 47 -2.88 3.34 -10.72
CA ARG A 47 -4.13 3.20 -11.48
C ARG A 47 -3.88 2.30 -12.68
N HIS A 48 -4.78 1.35 -12.91
CA HIS A 48 -4.75 0.46 -14.06
C HIS A 48 -6.19 0.16 -14.48
N ASP A 49 -6.46 0.25 -15.78
CA ASP A 49 -7.78 -0.03 -16.39
C ASP A 49 -8.97 0.69 -15.72
N GLY A 50 -8.73 1.89 -15.20
CA GLY A 50 -9.74 2.72 -14.54
C GLY A 50 -9.93 2.43 -13.05
N TYR A 51 -9.26 1.43 -12.51
CA TYR A 51 -9.30 1.09 -11.09
C TYR A 51 -8.16 1.75 -10.31
N GLU A 52 -8.43 2.05 -9.04
CA GLU A 52 -7.41 2.37 -8.06
C GLU A 52 -6.92 1.07 -7.43
N ILE A 53 -5.61 0.91 -7.32
CA ILE A 53 -5.01 -0.34 -6.88
C ILE A 53 -3.92 -0.01 -5.87
N LEU A 54 -3.90 -0.76 -4.77
CA LEU A 54 -2.81 -0.72 -3.81
C LEU A 54 -1.94 -1.96 -3.99
N SER A 55 -0.66 -1.79 -4.34
CA SER A 55 0.30 -2.87 -4.21
C SER A 55 0.81 -2.91 -2.77
N CYS A 56 0.87 -4.12 -2.22
CA CYS A 56 1.42 -4.50 -0.92
C CYS A 56 2.43 -5.65 -1.12
N ASP A 57 3.27 -5.56 -2.15
CA ASP A 57 4.23 -6.61 -2.51
C ASP A 57 5.23 -6.89 -1.38
N LEU A 58 5.41 -8.18 -1.07
CA LEU A 58 6.30 -8.65 -0.01
C LEU A 58 7.61 -9.18 -0.60
N PHE A 59 8.72 -8.83 0.03
CA PHE A 59 10.07 -9.23 -0.36
C PHE A 59 10.87 -9.66 0.86
N SER A 60 11.83 -10.56 0.66
CA SER A 60 12.94 -10.68 1.61
C SER A 60 13.92 -9.52 1.39
N ASP A 61 14.67 -9.13 2.42
CA ASP A 61 15.65 -8.02 2.33
C ASP A 61 16.68 -8.21 1.19
N ASP A 62 17.05 -9.46 0.91
CA ASP A 62 17.95 -9.85 -0.19
C ASP A 62 17.26 -9.92 -1.57
N ASN A 63 15.96 -9.64 -1.65
CA ASN A 63 15.08 -9.80 -2.82
C ASN A 63 15.08 -11.20 -3.45
N SER A 64 15.54 -12.24 -2.74
CA SER A 64 15.53 -13.63 -3.22
C SER A 64 14.14 -14.26 -3.23
N LEU A 65 13.25 -13.79 -2.36
CA LEU A 65 11.87 -14.23 -2.26
C LEU A 65 10.95 -13.04 -2.52
N ARG A 66 9.87 -13.31 -3.24
CA ARG A 66 8.83 -12.34 -3.55
C ARG A 66 7.47 -13.01 -3.44
N MET A 67 6.51 -12.29 -2.87
CA MET A 67 5.10 -12.62 -2.90
C MET A 67 4.35 -11.36 -3.31
N PRO A 68 3.93 -11.24 -4.58
CA PRO A 68 3.16 -10.09 -5.02
C PRO A 68 1.81 -10.07 -4.32
N LEU A 69 1.31 -8.87 -4.02
CA LEU A 69 -0.03 -8.70 -3.48
C LEU A 69 -0.59 -7.39 -4.02
N THR A 70 -1.60 -7.52 -4.87
CA THR A 70 -2.26 -6.40 -5.53
C THR A 70 -3.68 -6.31 -5.00
N ILE A 71 -4.12 -5.14 -4.54
CA ILE A 71 -5.43 -4.99 -3.91
C ILE A 71 -6.25 -3.98 -4.72
N PRO A 72 -7.04 -4.44 -5.71
CA PRO A 72 -7.93 -3.56 -6.47
C PRO A 72 -9.07 -3.03 -5.61
N ALA A 73 -9.30 -1.72 -5.69
CA ALA A 73 -10.41 -1.01 -5.08
C ALA A 73 -11.46 -0.68 -6.14
N CYS A 74 -12.47 -1.54 -6.31
CA CYS A 74 -13.44 -1.43 -7.42
C CYS A 74 -14.91 -1.57 -7.02
N HIS A 75 -15.26 -1.13 -5.79
CA HIS A 75 -16.65 -1.07 -5.29
C HIS A 75 -17.36 -2.42 -5.19
N GLU A 76 -16.59 -3.50 -5.10
CA GLU A 76 -17.04 -4.86 -4.81
C GLU A 76 -16.03 -5.56 -3.90
N GLN A 77 -16.37 -6.71 -3.35
CA GLN A 77 -15.44 -7.49 -2.52
C GLN A 77 -15.36 -8.93 -3.00
N ASN A 78 -14.14 -9.37 -3.30
CA ASN A 78 -13.82 -10.76 -3.64
C ASN A 78 -12.47 -11.13 -3.03
N LEU A 79 -12.50 -12.01 -2.03
CA LEU A 79 -11.34 -12.43 -1.23
C LEU A 79 -10.93 -13.89 -1.53
N GLU A 80 -11.25 -14.39 -2.72
CA GLU A 80 -10.91 -15.76 -3.14
C GLU A 80 -9.45 -15.87 -3.60
N ASP A 81 -8.94 -14.87 -4.31
CA ASP A 81 -7.55 -14.81 -4.76
C ASP A 81 -6.65 -14.21 -3.68
N LEU A 82 -5.59 -14.95 -3.30
CA LEU A 82 -4.64 -14.51 -2.29
C LEU A 82 -3.66 -13.47 -2.81
N ASP A 83 -3.38 -13.46 -4.12
CA ASP A 83 -2.43 -12.55 -4.75
C ASP A 83 -3.13 -11.27 -5.25
N GLU A 84 -4.45 -11.36 -5.53
CA GLU A 84 -5.27 -10.25 -6.03
C GLU A 84 -6.65 -10.12 -5.37
N PRO A 85 -6.75 -9.89 -4.04
CA PRO A 85 -8.03 -9.66 -3.38
C PRO A 85 -8.64 -8.33 -3.79
N VAL A 86 -9.93 -8.35 -4.12
CA VAL A 86 -10.70 -7.17 -4.49
C VAL A 86 -11.45 -6.64 -3.26
N VAL A 87 -11.41 -5.32 -3.09
CA VAL A 87 -12.05 -4.61 -1.97
C VAL A 87 -12.87 -3.40 -2.46
N TYR A 88 -13.72 -2.87 -1.58
CA TYR A 88 -14.68 -1.83 -1.98
C TYR A 88 -14.02 -0.51 -2.37
N ASP A 89 -13.02 -0.09 -1.60
CA ASP A 89 -12.37 1.20 -1.79
C ASP A 89 -10.91 1.19 -1.28
N MET A 90 -10.23 2.31 -1.47
CA MET A 90 -8.85 2.48 -1.03
C MET A 90 -8.68 2.48 0.50
N VAL A 91 -9.75 2.71 1.27
CA VAL A 91 -9.72 2.63 2.73
C VAL A 91 -9.66 1.17 3.16
N GLU A 92 -10.48 0.29 2.57
CA GLU A 92 -10.39 -1.16 2.75
C GLU A 92 -9.04 -1.71 2.27
N ALA A 93 -8.55 -1.25 1.12
CA ALA A 93 -7.26 -1.70 0.60
C ALA A 93 -6.13 -1.39 1.59
N LEU A 94 -6.10 -0.16 2.10
CA LEU A 94 -5.11 0.27 3.08
C LEU A 94 -5.29 -0.45 4.43
N HIS A 95 -6.53 -0.71 4.84
CA HIS A 95 -6.82 -1.44 6.07
C HIS A 95 -6.32 -2.89 5.98
N LEU A 96 -6.62 -3.59 4.88
CA LEU A 96 -6.15 -4.94 4.63
C LEU A 96 -4.62 -5.01 4.60
N ALA A 97 -3.97 -4.10 3.86
CA ALA A 97 -2.52 -4.01 3.83
C ALA A 97 -1.94 -3.80 5.24
N SER A 98 -2.57 -2.95 6.06
CA SER A 98 -2.15 -2.70 7.44
C SER A 98 -2.23 -3.96 8.30
N LEU A 99 -3.31 -4.73 8.20
CA LEU A 99 -3.45 -6.01 8.92
C LEU A 99 -2.34 -6.99 8.56
N ILE A 100 -2.01 -7.09 7.28
CA ILE A 100 -0.96 -7.99 6.77
C ILE A 100 0.43 -7.53 7.26
N ILE A 101 0.75 -6.25 7.09
CA ILE A 101 2.02 -5.65 7.52
C ILE A 101 2.22 -5.88 9.03
N HIS A 102 1.20 -5.60 9.84
CA HIS A 102 1.27 -5.83 11.28
C HIS A 102 1.39 -7.31 11.65
N GLY A 103 0.66 -8.21 10.97
CA GLY A 103 0.73 -9.65 11.21
C GLY A 103 2.08 -10.29 10.87
N LEU A 104 2.88 -9.62 10.03
CA LEU A 104 4.21 -10.02 9.60
C LEU A 104 5.35 -9.27 10.30
N ASP A 105 5.06 -8.20 11.05
CA ASP A 105 6.06 -7.26 11.53
C ASP A 105 6.96 -6.75 10.39
N ALA A 106 6.35 -6.44 9.24
CA ALA A 106 7.08 -6.11 8.02
C ALA A 106 7.66 -4.69 8.05
N HIS A 107 8.89 -4.54 7.56
CA HIS A 107 9.45 -3.23 7.25
C HIS A 107 8.72 -2.62 6.06
N ILE A 108 8.36 -1.34 6.12
CA ILE A 108 7.58 -0.69 5.06
C ILE A 108 8.47 0.23 4.24
N LYS A 109 8.40 0.10 2.92
CA LYS A 109 8.90 1.10 1.96
C LYS A 109 7.74 1.59 1.11
N THR A 110 7.45 2.88 1.17
CA THR A 110 6.36 3.49 0.40
C THR A 110 6.85 4.02 -0.95
N GLY A 111 6.05 3.83 -2.00
CA GLY A 111 6.37 4.27 -3.35
C GLY A 111 7.16 3.24 -4.16
N CYS A 112 6.94 3.24 -5.47
CA CYS A 112 7.70 2.44 -6.42
C CYS A 112 9.06 3.09 -6.73
N HIS A 113 9.18 4.41 -6.54
CA HIS A 113 10.39 5.22 -6.81
C HIS A 113 10.90 5.14 -8.27
N ASN A 114 10.09 4.60 -9.19
CA ASN A 114 10.37 4.60 -10.63
C ASN A 114 9.64 5.77 -11.27
N ASN A 115 10.32 6.92 -11.39
CA ASN A 115 9.78 8.17 -11.98
C ASN A 115 8.63 8.85 -11.21
N GLU A 116 8.32 8.41 -9.99
CA GLU A 116 7.31 9.04 -9.12
C GLU A 116 7.85 10.32 -8.45
N VAL A 117 9.17 10.47 -8.38
CA VAL A 117 9.86 11.61 -7.78
C VAL A 117 10.71 12.28 -8.84
N ASN A 118 10.43 13.55 -9.13
CA ASN A 118 11.26 14.37 -10.00
C ASN A 118 12.26 15.16 -9.14
N GLU A 119 13.49 14.66 -9.03
CA GLU A 119 14.55 15.28 -8.22
C GLU A 119 14.87 16.72 -8.67
N LEU A 120 14.68 17.08 -9.95
CA LEU A 120 14.86 18.44 -10.44
C LEU A 120 13.84 19.43 -9.85
N LEU A 121 12.66 18.95 -9.45
CA LEU A 121 11.65 19.76 -8.76
C LEU A 121 11.94 19.89 -7.26
N LEU A 122 12.69 18.96 -6.67
CA LEU A 122 13.03 18.94 -5.24
C LEU A 122 14.37 19.60 -4.92
N ALA A 123 15.20 19.90 -5.94
CA ALA A 123 16.56 20.40 -5.78
C ALA A 123 16.70 21.79 -5.13
N ARG A 124 15.60 22.53 -4.92
CA ARG A 124 15.63 23.76 -4.11
C ARG A 124 14.44 23.81 -3.13
N PRO A 125 14.66 24.12 -1.84
CA PRO A 125 13.57 24.41 -0.92
C PRO A 125 12.76 25.60 -1.43
N LEU A 126 11.45 25.44 -1.54
CA LEU A 126 10.55 26.54 -1.85
C LEU A 126 10.56 27.55 -0.69
N LYS A 127 10.66 28.83 -1.01
CA LYS A 127 10.46 29.90 -0.02
C LYS A 127 8.96 30.06 0.24
N GLY A 128 8.62 30.71 1.37
CA GLY A 128 7.23 31.03 1.67
C GLY A 128 6.56 31.77 0.51
N ASN A 129 5.40 31.27 0.08
CA ASN A 129 4.59 31.74 -1.06
C ASN A 129 5.11 31.37 -2.46
N GLU A 130 6.15 30.56 -2.58
CA GLU A 130 6.47 29.91 -3.85
C GLU A 130 5.62 28.64 -4.03
N THR A 131 5.13 28.42 -5.25
CA THR A 131 4.53 27.15 -5.66
C THR A 131 5.44 26.48 -6.68
N ASN A 132 5.32 25.16 -6.84
CA ASN A 132 6.04 24.39 -7.88
C ASN A 132 5.62 24.77 -9.32
N GLY A 133 4.87 25.85 -9.51
CA GLY A 133 4.26 26.23 -10.79
C GLY A 133 3.24 25.19 -11.26
N LYS A 134 2.80 25.33 -12.52
CA LYS A 134 2.04 24.27 -13.19
C LYS A 134 2.97 23.11 -13.49
N ILE A 135 2.61 21.91 -13.03
CA ILE A 135 3.30 20.68 -13.40
C ILE A 135 3.12 20.48 -14.91
N ASN A 136 4.18 20.68 -15.68
CA ASN A 136 4.23 20.25 -17.07
C ASN A 136 4.77 18.82 -17.07
N LEU A 137 3.84 17.85 -17.08
CA LEU A 137 4.13 16.42 -17.09
C LEU A 137 4.86 15.95 -18.37
N TRP A 138 5.00 16.84 -19.37
CA TRP A 138 5.61 16.54 -20.65
C TRP A 138 6.51 17.68 -21.09
N LYS A 139 7.82 17.51 -20.93
CA LYS A 139 8.81 18.09 -21.85
C LYS A 139 9.98 17.11 -22.05
N SER A 140 9.96 16.57 -23.27
CA SER A 140 11.01 16.09 -24.18
C SER A 140 12.35 15.69 -23.60
#